data_AF-A0A5K0WZ43-F1
#
_entry.id   AF-A0A5K0WZ43-F1
#
_cell.length_a   1.000
_cell.length_b   1.000
_cell.length_c   1.000
_cell.angle_alpha   90.00
_cell.angle_beta   90.00
_cell.angle_gamma   90.00
#
_symmetry.space_group_name_H-M   'P 1'
#
loop_
_entity.id
_entity.type
_entity.pdbx_description
1 polymer ?
#
loop_
_entity_poly.entity_id
_entity_poly.type
_entity_poly.pdbx_seq_one_letter_code
_entity_poly.pdbx_strand_id
1 'polypeptide(L)'
;VVLFEMEYSTWVEDQKRGTDALRTALNARATDLELRILVEGGLKLYDDLFDMKATAAKSDVFHLMSGMWRTTAERFFLWIGGFRPSELLK
;
A
#
# COMPACT_ATOMS: atom_id res chain seq x y z
N VAL A 1 15.88 7.63 -4.74
CA VAL A 1 15.06 8.67 -4.08
C VAL A 1 13.80 8.94 -4.91
N VAL A 2 13.85 9.70 -6.02
CA VAL A 2 12.65 10.01 -6.84
C VAL A 2 11.91 8.77 -7.37
N LEU A 3 12.64 7.72 -7.78
CA LEU A 3 12.03 6.49 -8.31
C LEU A 3 11.07 5.82 -7.32
N PHE A 4 11.50 5.62 -6.07
CA PHE A 4 10.67 4.98 -5.04
C PHE A 4 9.42 5.80 -4.72
N GLU A 5 9.52 7.13 -4.64
CA GLU A 5 8.35 7.97 -4.34
C GLU A 5 7.30 7.90 -5.46
N MET A 6 7.73 7.86 -6.72
CA MET A 6 6.84 7.66 -7.87
C MET A 6 6.17 6.29 -7.84
N GLU A 7 6.96 5.22 -7.69
CA GLU A 7 6.44 3.85 -7.64
C GLU A 7 5.49 3.63 -6.46
N TYR A 8 5.80 4.23 -5.30
CA TYR A 8 4.92 4.18 -4.14
C TYR A 8 3.61 4.94 -4.37
N SER A 9 3.63 6.07 -5.07
CA SER A 9 2.39 6.80 -5.41
C SER A 9 1.47 5.95 -6.28
N THR A 10 2.02 5.28 -7.31
CA THR A 10 1.27 4.34 -8.14
C THR A 10 0.74 3.17 -7.31
N TRP A 11 1.57 2.61 -6.43
CA TRP A 11 1.16 1.52 -5.54
C TRP A 11 -0.05 1.90 -4.67
N VAL A 12 -0.07 3.13 -4.13
CA VAL A 12 -1.19 3.64 -3.33
C VAL A 12 -2.49 3.69 -4.13
N GLU A 13 -2.43 4.14 -5.38
CA GLU A 13 -3.59 4.19 -6.27
C GLU A 13 -4.10 2.78 -6.60
N ASP A 14 -3.18 1.86 -6.89
CA ASP A 14 -3.49 0.46 -7.17
C ASP A 14 -4.14 -0.23 -5.96
N GLN A 15 -3.62 0.02 -4.75
CA GLN A 15 -4.18 -0.53 -3.52
C GLN A 15 -5.59 0.00 -3.26
N LYS A 16 -5.82 1.31 -3.47
CA LYS A 16 -7.14 1.90 -3.33
C LYS A 16 -8.13 1.26 -4.31
N ARG A 17 -7.73 1.13 -5.58
CA ARG A 17 -8.54 0.50 -6.62
C ARG A 17 -8.86 -0.97 -6.29
N GLY A 18 -7.87 -1.73 -5.83
CA GLY A 18 -8.06 -3.13 -5.40
C GLY A 18 -9.02 -3.25 -4.21
N THR A 19 -8.90 -2.36 -3.23
CA THR A 19 -9.78 -2.32 -2.05
C THR A 19 -11.22 -1.99 -2.45
N ASP A 20 -11.42 -1.02 -3.34
CA ASP A 20 -12.76 -0.63 -3.82
C ASP A 20 -13.40 -1.75 -4.68
N ALA A 21 -12.59 -2.45 -5.48
CA ALA A 21 -13.04 -3.62 -6.23
C ALA A 21 -13.47 -4.77 -5.30
N LEU A 22 -12.67 -5.06 -4.26
CA LEU A 22 -13.00 -6.09 -3.26
C LEU A 22 -14.28 -5.74 -2.50
N ARG A 23 -14.45 -4.48 -2.07
CA ARG A 23 -15.69 -4.00 -1.43
C ARG A 23 -16.90 -4.16 -2.35
N THR A 24 -16.74 -3.84 -3.63
CA THR A 24 -17.81 -3.95 -4.62
C THR A 24 -18.21 -5.40 -4.85
N ALA A 25 -17.25 -6.30 -5.04
CA ALA A 25 -17.48 -7.74 -5.20
C ALA A 25 -18.18 -8.33 -3.96
N LEU A 26 -17.73 -7.95 -2.76
CA LEU A 26 -18.35 -8.39 -1.51
C LEU A 26 -19.81 -7.93 -1.41
N ASN A 27 -20.10 -6.66 -1.73
CA ASN A 27 -21.47 -6.12 -1.73
C ASN A 27 -22.37 -6.79 -2.78
N ALA A 28 -21.80 -7.18 -3.91
CA ALA A 28 -22.50 -7.91 -4.97
C ALA A 28 -22.72 -9.40 -4.65
N ARG A 29 -22.25 -9.89 -3.48
CA ARG A 29 -22.25 -11.31 -3.11
C ARG A 29 -21.56 -12.18 -4.16
N ALA A 30 -20.41 -11.70 -4.65
CA ALA A 30 -19.55 -12.44 -5.56
C ALA A 30 -19.16 -13.81 -4.97
N THR A 31 -18.77 -14.73 -5.84
CA THR A 31 -18.35 -16.07 -5.45
C THR A 31 -17.05 -16.04 -4.67
N ASP A 32 -16.82 -17.05 -3.82
CA ASP A 32 -15.56 -17.22 -3.09
C ASP A 32 -14.34 -17.24 -4.02
N LEU A 33 -14.48 -17.77 -5.24
CA LEU A 33 -13.42 -17.78 -6.25
C LEU A 33 -13.06 -16.36 -6.71
N GLU A 34 -14.06 -15.53 -7.02
CA GLU A 34 -13.83 -14.13 -7.43
C GLU A 34 -13.21 -13.31 -6.29
N LEU A 35 -13.71 -13.49 -5.05
CA LEU A 35 -13.13 -12.85 -3.88
C LEU A 35 -11.69 -13.28 -3.65
N ARG A 36 -11.39 -14.58 -3.80
CA ARG A 36 -10.04 -15.13 -3.65
C ARG A 36 -9.07 -14.53 -4.67
N ILE A 37 -9.48 -14.38 -5.94
CA ILE A 37 -8.64 -13.75 -6.97
C ILE A 37 -8.30 -12.30 -6.59
N LEU A 38 -9.27 -11.54 -6.10
CA LEU A 38 -9.06 -10.15 -5.67
C LEU A 38 -8.11 -10.06 -4.46
N VAL A 39 -8.27 -10.96 -3.49
CA VAL A 39 -7.40 -11.06 -2.32
C VAL A 39 -5.97 -11.45 -2.73
N GLU A 40 -5.81 -12.45 -3.59
CA GLU A 40 -4.50 -12.87 -4.10
C GLU A 40 -3.80 -11.73 -4.86
N GLY A 41 -4.54 -10.96 -5.66
CA GLY A 41 -4.02 -9.74 -6.30
C GLY A 41 -3.57 -8.69 -5.28
N GLY A 42 -4.34 -8.48 -4.22
CA GLY A 42 -3.96 -7.57 -3.12
C GLY A 42 -2.72 -8.02 -2.36
N LEU A 43 -2.56 -9.32 -2.11
CA LEU A 43 -1.37 -9.89 -1.47
C LEU A 43 -0.13 -9.71 -2.33
N LYS A 44 -0.23 -10.01 -3.64
CA LYS A 44 0.86 -9.77 -4.58
C LYS A 44 1.29 -8.30 -4.61
N LEU A 45 0.33 -7.39 -4.58
CA LEU A 45 0.61 -5.96 -4.52
C LEU A 45 1.40 -5.59 -3.26
N TYR A 46 1.15 -6.23 -2.11
CA TYR A 46 1.97 -6.04 -0.91
C TYR A 46 3.38 -6.62 -1.05
N ASP A 47 3.55 -7.79 -1.68
CA ASP A 47 4.87 -8.37 -1.95
C ASP A 47 5.73 -7.40 -2.77
N ASP A 48 5.14 -6.85 -3.85
CA ASP A 48 5.81 -5.85 -4.69
C ASP A 48 6.22 -4.59 -3.88
N LEU A 49 5.39 -4.14 -2.92
CA LEU A 49 5.76 -3.05 -2.00
C LEU A 49 6.94 -3.39 -1.11
N PHE A 50 6.98 -4.59 -0.55
CA PHE A 50 8.06 -4.99 0.34
C PHE A 50 9.39 -5.08 -0.43
N ASP A 51 9.37 -5.54 -1.67
CA ASP A 51 10.55 -5.57 -2.54
C ASP A 51 11.04 -4.16 -2.91
N MET A 52 10.12 -3.25 -3.24
CA MET A 52 10.45 -1.83 -3.47
C MET A 52 11.08 -1.20 -2.21
N LYS A 53 10.48 -1.44 -1.05
CA LYS A 53 11.02 -0.96 0.24
C LYS A 53 12.37 -1.55 0.57
N ALA A 54 12.57 -2.84 0.36
CA ALA A 54 13.84 -3.52 0.61
C ALA A 54 14.96 -2.96 -0.30
N THR A 55 14.64 -2.70 -1.56
CA THR A 55 15.55 -2.06 -2.52
C THR A 55 15.90 -0.63 -2.11
N ALA A 56 14.90 0.16 -1.73
CA ALA A 56 15.11 1.51 -1.22
C ALA A 56 15.96 1.52 0.08
N ALA A 57 15.69 0.61 1.02
CA ALA A 57 16.43 0.50 2.27
C ALA A 57 17.91 0.17 2.07
N LYS A 58 18.24 -0.69 1.10
CA LYS A 58 19.63 -1.03 0.73
C LYS A 58 20.39 0.18 0.20
N SER A 59 19.70 1.14 -0.43
CA SER A 59 20.31 2.37 -0.93
C SER A 59 20.37 3.46 0.14
N ASP A 60 19.26 3.73 0.82
CA ASP A 60 19.12 4.77 1.84
C ASP A 60 17.94 4.47 2.76
N VAL A 61 18.26 3.88 3.92
CA VAL A 61 17.26 3.54 4.94
C VAL A 61 16.64 4.78 5.60
N PHE A 62 17.35 5.91 5.67
CA PHE A 62 16.82 7.12 6.28
C PHE A 62 15.74 7.72 5.38
N HIS A 63 15.98 7.77 4.07
CA HIS A 63 14.95 8.19 3.11
C HIS A 63 13.70 7.30 3.19
N LEU A 64 13.86 5.99 3.37
CA LEU A 64 12.71 5.10 3.55
C LEU A 64 11.95 5.41 4.85
N MET A 65 12.63 5.71 5.96
CA MET A 65 11.99 5.93 7.26
C MET A 65 11.39 7.33 7.43
N SER A 66 12.05 8.37 6.92
CA SER A 66 11.69 9.78 7.14
C SER A 66 11.39 10.58 5.87
N GLY A 67 11.36 9.93 4.70
CA GLY A 67 11.09 10.57 3.42
C GLY A 67 9.70 11.21 3.29
N MET A 68 9.55 12.02 2.25
CA MET A 68 8.33 12.80 1.99
C MET A 68 7.19 11.97 1.40
N TRP A 69 7.48 10.75 0.95
CA TRP A 69 6.49 9.77 0.47
C TRP A 69 5.41 9.36 1.49
N ARG A 70 5.61 9.65 2.79
CA ARG A 70 4.59 9.49 3.85
C ARG A 70 4.14 10.83 4.41
N THR A 71 2.89 10.93 4.86
CA THR A 71 2.47 12.09 5.66
C THR A 71 3.05 12.00 7.08
N THR A 72 2.97 13.11 7.82
CA THR A 72 3.37 13.13 9.24
C THR A 72 2.58 12.13 10.08
N ALA A 73 1.30 11.91 9.78
CA ALA A 73 0.49 10.92 10.47
C ALA A 73 1.02 9.49 10.22
N GLU A 74 1.31 9.12 8.97
CA GLU A 74 1.85 7.78 8.69
C GLU A 74 3.28 7.57 9.21
N ARG A 75 4.08 8.64 9.35
CA ARG A 75 5.39 8.53 10.02
C ARG A 75 5.25 8.31 11.53
N PHE A 76 4.33 9.01 12.18
CA PHE A 76 4.08 8.83 13.62
C PHE A 76 3.59 7.41 13.95
N PHE A 77 2.80 6.81 13.07
CA PHE A 77 2.25 5.45 13.21
C PHE A 77 2.97 4.41 12.34
N LEU A 78 4.26 4.63 12.01
CA LEU A 78 5.06 3.72 11.18
C LEU A 78 5.07 2.27 11.69
N TRP A 79 4.91 2.07 12.99
CA TRP A 79 4.88 0.79 13.68
C TRP A 79 3.59 -0.03 13.47
N ILE A 80 2.51 0.57 12.94
CA ILE A 80 1.22 -0.11 12.69
C ILE A 80 1.16 -0.69 11.27
N GLY A 81 2.25 -1.33 10.82
CA GLY A 81 2.20 -2.27 9.68
C GLY A 81 1.59 -1.77 8.36
N GLY A 82 1.66 -0.48 8.04
CA GLY A 82 1.14 0.06 6.77
C GLY A 82 -0.27 0.67 6.84
N PHE A 83 -0.85 0.78 8.03
CA PHE A 83 -2.03 1.62 8.28
C PHE A 83 -1.79 3.07 7.78
N ARG A 84 -2.82 3.68 7.16
CA ARG A 84 -2.80 5.09 6.70
C ARG A 84 -3.70 5.98 7.56
N PRO A 85 -3.25 6.38 8.78
CA PRO A 85 -4.06 7.16 9.69
C PRO A 85 -4.53 8.50 9.12
N SER A 86 -3.84 9.06 8.12
CA SER A 86 -4.28 10.32 7.50
C SER A 86 -5.65 10.20 6.81
N GLU A 87 -6.05 9.00 6.38
CA GLU A 87 -7.36 8.76 5.78
C GLU A 87 -8.51 8.83 6.82
N LEU A 88 -8.22 8.70 8.11
CA LEU A 88 -9.22 8.89 9.18
C LEU A 88 -9.48 10.36 9.51
N LEU A 89 -8.57 11.24 9.10
CA LEU A 89 -8.63 12.68 9.38
C LEU A 89 -9.31 13.46 8.24
N LYS A 90 -9.77 12.77 7.19
CA LYS A 90 -10.52 13.34 6.06
C LYS A 90 -12.01 13.17 6.29
#